data_AF-A0A1G1XLN4-F1
#
_entry.id   AF-A0A1G1XLN4-F1
#
_cell.length_a   1.000
_cell.length_b   1.000
_cell.length_c   1.000
_cell.angle_alpha   90.00
_cell.angle_beta   90.00
_cell.angle_gamma   90.00
#
_symmetry.space_group_name_H-M   'P 1'
#
loop_
_entity.id
_entity.type
_entity.pdbx_description
1 polymer ?
#
loop_
_entity_poly.entity_id
_entity_poly.type
_entity_poly.pdbx_seq_one_letter_code
_entity_poly.pdbx_strand_id
1 'polypeptide(L)'
;MSIIGSFVRSFDDTTSFSLKSYAGCDLGISSILLDKFLEKNGKLNSGKRLKAHELSGKENVEEIIVLKNLNHDLGDLTAWQVKDILDDLGFNIGVLISHAFSSDFTVAMGIGKFSIPFYGLIPKLFGVFTSRFQKLLYFKLSPGKRRLHARFFEMHDGSWAVVAHIENNIFSLNILRTLMTHIPAGKGDYVNGTKLMFELLMEFDRCLKSHRVVRFENIKSIVEKY
;
A
#
# COMPACT_ATOMS: atom_id res chain seq x y z
N MET A 1 -11.13 -6.58 -7.52
CA MET A 1 -10.31 -5.51 -8.13
C MET A 1 -11.16 -4.80 -9.18
N SER A 2 -11.33 -3.48 -9.10
CA SER A 2 -11.98 -2.72 -10.18
C SER A 2 -10.93 -2.12 -11.11
N ILE A 3 -10.87 -2.62 -12.35
CA ILE A 3 -9.99 -2.09 -13.41
C ILE A 3 -10.38 -0.64 -13.72
N ILE A 4 -11.68 -0.37 -13.85
CA ILE A 4 -12.23 0.96 -14.15
C ILE A 4 -11.85 1.98 -13.07
N GLY A 5 -11.98 1.63 -11.79
CA GLY A 5 -11.60 2.53 -10.69
C GLY A 5 -10.10 2.86 -10.65
N SER A 6 -9.26 1.91 -11.06
CA SER A 6 -7.80 2.13 -11.16
C SER A 6 -7.46 3.08 -12.32
N PHE A 7 -8.15 2.95 -13.45
CA PHE A 7 -7.98 3.87 -14.58
C PHE A 7 -8.43 5.28 -14.23
N VAL A 8 -9.64 5.45 -13.69
CA VAL A 8 -10.21 6.77 -13.33
C VAL A 8 -9.30 7.53 -12.36
N ARG A 9 -8.86 6.90 -11.27
CA ARG A 9 -7.95 7.54 -10.30
C ARG A 9 -6.59 7.87 -10.90
N SER A 10 -6.07 7.01 -11.77
CA SER A 10 -4.86 7.36 -12.51
C SER A 10 -5.06 8.48 -13.53
N PHE A 11 -6.27 8.94 -13.85
CA PHE A 11 -6.45 10.22 -14.55
C PHE A 11 -6.24 11.43 -13.63
N ASP A 12 -6.61 11.32 -12.34
CA ASP A 12 -6.40 12.36 -11.32
C ASP A 12 -4.92 12.58 -10.95
N ASP A 13 -4.04 11.63 -11.30
CA ASP A 13 -2.56 11.77 -11.28
C ASP A 13 -2.02 12.91 -12.17
N THR A 14 -2.87 13.57 -12.98
CA THR A 14 -2.53 14.74 -13.80
C THR A 14 -2.67 16.07 -13.09
N THR A 15 -3.24 16.07 -11.89
CA THR A 15 -3.41 17.27 -11.08
C THR A 15 -2.03 17.78 -10.61
N SER A 16 -1.81 19.09 -10.74
CA SER A 16 -0.64 19.75 -10.15
C SER A 16 -0.59 19.48 -8.64
N PHE A 17 0.60 19.40 -8.05
CA PHE A 17 0.76 19.08 -6.61
C PHE A 17 -0.17 19.90 -5.70
N SER A 18 -0.35 21.19 -5.98
CA SER A 18 -1.21 22.10 -5.22
C SER A 18 -2.70 21.74 -5.22
N LEU A 19 -3.15 20.86 -6.11
CA LEU A 19 -4.53 20.39 -6.21
C LEU A 19 -4.74 19.01 -5.56
N LYS A 20 -3.68 18.38 -5.06
CA LYS A 20 -3.77 17.09 -4.36
C LYS A 20 -4.41 17.29 -3.00
N SER A 21 -5.27 16.37 -2.57
CA SER A 21 -5.97 16.46 -1.28
C SER A 21 -5.02 16.48 -0.07
N TYR A 22 -3.83 15.91 -0.23
CA TYR A 22 -2.77 15.88 0.78
C TYR A 22 -1.82 17.09 0.70
N ALA A 23 -2.06 18.05 -0.22
CA ALA A 23 -1.20 19.22 -0.37
C ALA A 23 -1.23 20.06 0.93
N GLY A 24 -0.06 20.30 1.51
CA GLY A 24 0.08 21.03 2.78
C GLY A 24 0.09 20.16 4.04
N CYS A 25 -0.17 18.84 3.93
CA CYS A 25 0.05 17.92 5.04
C CYS A 25 1.54 17.89 5.45
N ASP A 26 1.80 17.62 6.71
CA ASP A 26 3.13 17.27 7.24
C ASP A 26 3.04 15.87 7.84
N LEU A 27 3.69 14.88 7.24
CA LEU A 27 3.47 13.48 7.65
C LEU A 27 4.40 13.08 8.78
N GLY A 28 3.80 12.61 9.88
CA GLY A 28 4.48 11.84 10.91
C GLY A 28 4.39 10.36 10.59
N ILE A 29 5.53 9.74 10.28
CA ILE A 29 5.64 8.32 9.96
C ILE A 29 6.55 7.66 11.00
N SER A 30 6.08 6.61 11.67
CA SER A 30 6.88 5.84 12.61
C SER A 30 6.60 4.34 12.51
N SER A 31 7.63 3.52 12.76
CA SER A 31 7.47 2.07 12.97
C SER A 31 7.47 1.79 14.46
N ILE A 32 6.46 1.07 14.95
CA ILE A 32 6.29 0.73 16.36
C ILE A 32 6.23 -0.79 16.50
N LEU A 33 7.00 -1.34 17.45
CA LEU A 33 6.91 -2.75 17.81
C LEU A 33 5.46 -3.12 18.15
N LEU A 34 5.02 -4.26 17.63
CA LEU A 34 3.65 -4.70 17.75
C LEU A 34 3.18 -4.75 19.21
N ASP A 35 3.98 -5.35 20.10
CA ASP A 35 3.62 -5.50 21.52
C ASP A 35 3.37 -4.15 22.20
N LYS A 36 4.24 -3.16 21.91
CA LYS A 36 4.09 -1.79 22.43
C LYS A 36 2.84 -1.12 21.88
N PHE A 37 2.52 -1.35 20.60
CA PHE A 37 1.31 -0.84 19.98
C PHE A 37 0.05 -1.43 20.64
N LEU A 38 0.04 -2.75 20.88
CA LEU A 38 -1.09 -3.44 21.51
C LEU A 38 -1.25 -3.12 22.99
N GLU A 39 -0.16 -2.89 23.72
CA GLU A 39 -0.21 -2.45 25.12
C GLU A 39 -1.00 -1.13 25.24
N LYS A 40 -0.71 -0.18 24.34
CA LYS A 40 -1.37 1.12 24.30
C LYS A 40 -2.78 1.06 23.71
N ASN A 41 -2.97 0.35 22.60
CA ASN A 41 -4.19 0.44 21.78
C ASN A 41 -5.07 -0.82 21.81
N GLY A 42 -4.62 -1.94 22.37
CA GLY A 42 -5.25 -3.26 22.24
C GLY A 42 -6.63 -3.37 22.87
N LYS A 43 -7.00 -2.46 23.78
CA LYS A 43 -8.34 -2.39 24.38
C LYS A 43 -9.33 -1.59 23.53
N LEU A 44 -8.84 -0.76 22.62
CA LEU A 44 -9.63 0.07 21.72
C LEU A 44 -10.22 -0.77 20.59
N ASN A 45 -11.25 -0.27 19.90
CA ASN A 45 -11.91 -1.01 18.83
C ASN A 45 -10.92 -1.36 17.72
N SER A 46 -10.11 -0.40 17.27
CA SER A 46 -9.09 -0.61 16.24
C SER A 46 -8.04 -1.65 16.66
N GLY A 47 -7.60 -1.65 17.93
CA GLY A 47 -6.68 -2.67 18.46
C GLY A 47 -7.29 -4.07 18.53
N LYS A 48 -8.59 -4.19 18.86
CA LYS A 48 -9.33 -5.45 18.83
C LYS A 48 -9.50 -5.98 17.40
N ARG A 49 -9.84 -5.11 16.44
CA ARG A 49 -9.95 -5.43 15.00
C ARG A 49 -8.63 -5.97 14.46
N LEU A 50 -7.54 -5.26 14.73
CA LEU A 50 -6.19 -5.64 14.32
C LEU A 50 -5.77 -6.98 14.94
N LYS A 51 -6.03 -7.18 16.24
CA LYS A 51 -5.70 -8.44 16.94
C LYS A 51 -6.49 -9.65 16.39
N ALA A 52 -7.76 -9.47 16.05
CA ALA A 52 -8.62 -10.56 15.61
C ALA A 52 -8.22 -11.14 14.25
N HIS A 53 -7.63 -10.34 13.35
CA HIS A 53 -7.38 -10.75 11.97
C HIS A 53 -5.90 -10.89 11.61
N GLU A 54 -5.03 -9.98 12.06
CA GLU A 54 -3.60 -10.03 11.72
C GLU A 54 -2.79 -10.83 12.75
N LEU A 55 -3.28 -10.89 13.99
CA LEU A 55 -2.48 -11.35 15.13
C LEU A 55 -3.07 -12.56 15.84
N SER A 56 -3.77 -13.41 15.08
CA SER A 56 -4.27 -14.70 15.57
C SER A 56 -3.16 -15.70 15.96
N GLY A 57 -1.88 -15.26 15.99
CA GLY A 57 -0.70 -16.06 16.29
C GLY A 57 -0.17 -16.86 15.10
N LYS A 58 -0.78 -16.72 13.91
CA LYS A 58 -0.41 -17.46 12.70
C LYS A 58 0.55 -16.71 11.77
N GLU A 59 0.66 -15.40 11.93
CA GLU A 59 1.39 -14.49 11.05
C GLU A 59 2.47 -13.74 11.83
N ASN A 60 3.68 -13.59 11.27
CA ASN A 60 4.82 -12.97 11.96
C ASN A 60 4.85 -11.45 11.77
N VAL A 61 3.93 -10.74 12.43
CA VAL A 61 3.90 -9.27 12.43
C VAL A 61 4.75 -8.76 13.59
N GLU A 62 5.88 -8.12 13.29
CA GLU A 62 6.80 -7.60 14.32
C GLU A 62 6.57 -6.11 14.60
N GLU A 63 6.18 -5.36 13.58
CA GLU A 63 6.05 -3.91 13.61
C GLU A 63 4.79 -3.42 12.89
N ILE A 64 4.24 -2.31 13.37
CA ILE A 64 3.13 -1.57 12.78
C ILE A 64 3.63 -0.18 12.41
N ILE A 65 3.31 0.26 11.20
CA ILE A 65 3.58 1.64 10.79
C ILE A 65 2.41 2.51 11.25
N VAL A 66 2.72 3.64 11.88
CA VAL A 66 1.75 4.67 12.24
C VAL A 66 1.97 5.89 11.37
N LEU A 67 0.89 6.36 10.75
CA LEU A 67 0.86 7.53 9.88
C LEU A 67 -0.09 8.57 10.47
N LYS A 68 0.34 9.82 10.62
CA LYS A 68 -0.50 10.94 11.08
C LYS A 68 -0.13 12.25 10.41
N ASN A 69 -1.01 13.24 10.46
CA ASN A 69 -0.68 14.61 10.10
C ASN A 69 -0.13 15.34 11.33
N LEU A 70 1.01 16.02 11.16
CA LEU A 70 1.64 16.89 12.15
C LEU A 70 1.22 18.35 11.97
N ASN A 71 0.67 18.70 10.80
CA ASN A 71 0.13 20.03 10.57
C ASN A 71 -1.26 20.15 11.22
N HIS A 72 -1.28 20.65 12.46
CA HIS A 72 -2.49 20.81 13.25
C HIS A 72 -3.54 21.73 12.61
N ASP A 73 -3.14 22.68 11.76
CA ASP A 73 -4.08 23.60 11.11
C ASP A 73 -4.99 22.90 10.09
N LEU A 74 -4.54 21.77 9.54
CA LEU A 74 -5.30 20.95 8.59
C LEU A 74 -6.08 19.80 9.25
N GLY A 75 -5.91 19.60 10.56
CA GLY A 75 -6.52 18.49 11.30
C GLY A 75 -5.94 17.12 10.96
N ASP A 76 -6.71 16.07 11.26
CA ASP A 76 -6.30 14.67 11.07
C ASP A 76 -6.31 14.23 9.60
N LEU A 77 -5.55 13.18 9.27
CA LEU A 77 -5.56 12.62 7.92
C LEU A 77 -6.89 11.95 7.63
N THR A 78 -7.59 12.46 6.62
CA THR A 78 -8.82 11.83 6.13
C THR A 78 -8.52 10.57 5.32
N ALA A 79 -9.48 9.64 5.27
CA ALA A 79 -9.37 8.45 4.43
C ALA A 79 -9.14 8.79 2.94
N TRP A 80 -9.64 9.92 2.45
CA TRP A 80 -9.41 10.38 1.08
C TRP A 80 -7.96 10.79 0.85
N GLN A 81 -7.37 11.54 1.77
CA GLN A 81 -5.95 11.90 1.71
C GLN A 81 -5.06 10.66 1.74
N VAL A 82 -5.31 9.71 2.64
CA VAL A 82 -4.52 8.47 2.68
C VAL A 82 -4.66 7.67 1.39
N LYS A 83 -5.87 7.60 0.83
CA LYS A 83 -6.07 6.96 -0.48
C LYS A 83 -5.28 7.68 -1.58
N ASP A 84 -5.31 9.00 -1.66
CA ASP A 84 -4.56 9.72 -2.70
C ASP A 84 -3.04 9.55 -2.55
N ILE A 85 -2.52 9.51 -1.31
CA ILE A 85 -1.12 9.17 -1.02
C ILE A 85 -0.75 7.80 -1.62
N LEU A 86 -1.60 6.79 -1.37
CA LEU A 86 -1.36 5.43 -1.84
C LEU A 86 -1.52 5.30 -3.36
N ASP A 87 -2.44 6.05 -3.95
CA ASP A 87 -2.65 6.08 -5.39
C ASP A 87 -1.40 6.62 -6.11
N ASP A 88 -0.85 7.72 -5.57
CA ASP A 88 0.39 8.33 -6.03
C ASP A 88 1.61 7.43 -5.81
N LEU A 89 1.59 6.58 -4.78
CA LEU A 89 2.59 5.53 -4.59
C LEU A 89 2.44 4.36 -5.57
N GLY A 90 1.36 4.29 -6.34
CA GLY A 90 1.14 3.22 -7.32
C GLY A 90 0.39 2.01 -6.76
N PHE A 91 -0.29 2.16 -5.62
CA PHE A 91 -1.19 1.13 -5.11
C PHE A 91 -2.52 1.13 -5.86
N ASN A 92 -3.10 -0.06 -5.95
CA ASN A 92 -4.49 -0.24 -6.32
C ASN A 92 -5.35 -0.18 -5.05
N ILE A 93 -6.22 0.82 -4.98
CA ILE A 93 -7.12 1.10 -3.85
C ILE A 93 -8.51 0.47 -4.09
N GLY A 94 -8.76 -0.02 -5.31
CA GLY A 94 -9.98 -0.74 -5.70
C GLY A 94 -9.96 -2.23 -5.35
N VAL A 95 -9.09 -2.65 -4.41
CA VAL A 95 -9.20 -3.97 -3.78
C VAL A 95 -10.42 -3.88 -2.87
N LEU A 96 -11.50 -4.55 -3.29
CA LEU A 96 -12.82 -4.61 -2.64
C LEU A 96 -12.74 -4.29 -1.15
N ILE A 97 -13.51 -3.28 -0.72
CA ILE A 97 -13.85 -3.01 0.69
C ILE A 97 -14.41 -4.32 1.23
N SER A 98 -13.51 -5.11 1.79
CA SER A 98 -13.83 -6.43 2.27
C SER A 98 -14.40 -6.20 3.66
N HIS A 99 -15.73 -6.18 3.77
CA HIS A 99 -16.38 -6.36 5.07
C HIS A 99 -15.92 -7.66 5.77
N ALA A 100 -15.23 -8.58 5.05
CA ALA A 100 -14.66 -9.80 5.60
C ALA A 100 -13.30 -9.62 6.31
N PHE A 101 -12.59 -8.51 6.10
CA PHE A 101 -11.38 -8.17 6.84
C PHE A 101 -11.63 -6.83 7.53
N SER A 102 -11.63 -6.80 8.86
CA SER A 102 -12.01 -5.62 9.64
C SER A 102 -11.03 -4.44 9.56
N SER A 103 -10.35 -4.23 8.43
CA SER A 103 -9.65 -2.99 8.06
C SER A 103 -10.61 -1.95 7.49
N ASP A 104 -10.28 -0.66 7.59
CA ASP A 104 -11.09 0.41 6.99
C ASP A 104 -10.94 0.44 5.46
N PHE A 105 -9.75 0.10 4.95
CA PHE A 105 -9.56 -0.29 3.56
C PHE A 105 -8.28 -1.13 3.38
N THR A 106 -8.22 -1.82 2.25
CA THR A 106 -7.06 -2.63 1.82
C THR A 106 -6.55 -2.09 0.50
N VAL A 107 -5.23 -2.13 0.33
CA VAL A 107 -4.56 -1.76 -0.92
C VAL A 107 -3.57 -2.83 -1.34
N ALA A 108 -3.29 -2.91 -2.63
CA ALA A 108 -2.28 -3.82 -3.15
C ALA A 108 -1.46 -3.19 -4.27
N MET A 109 -0.18 -3.55 -4.33
CA MET A 109 0.76 -3.14 -5.37
C MET A 109 1.44 -4.38 -5.96
N GLY A 110 1.45 -4.49 -7.28
CA GLY A 110 2.21 -5.52 -7.98
C GLY A 110 3.73 -5.28 -7.83
N ILE A 111 4.45 -6.31 -7.40
CA ILE A 111 5.91 -6.29 -7.24
C ILE A 111 6.54 -7.59 -7.78
N GLY A 112 7.87 -7.66 -7.81
CA GLY A 112 8.57 -8.92 -8.11
C GLY A 112 8.47 -9.40 -9.56
N LYS A 113 8.63 -8.48 -10.53
CA LYS A 113 8.54 -8.73 -11.99
C LYS A 113 7.16 -9.25 -12.43
N PHE A 114 6.95 -9.36 -13.74
CA PHE A 114 5.68 -9.80 -14.33
C PHE A 114 5.56 -11.34 -14.35
N SER A 115 4.37 -11.85 -14.06
CA SER A 115 4.01 -13.26 -14.24
C SER A 115 3.73 -13.58 -15.71
N ILE A 116 3.18 -12.62 -16.46
CA ILE A 116 2.95 -12.73 -17.91
C ILE A 116 4.22 -12.29 -18.66
N PRO A 117 4.83 -13.17 -19.48
CA PRO A 117 5.94 -12.79 -20.34
C PRO A 117 5.59 -11.59 -21.23
N PHE A 118 6.56 -10.72 -21.50
CA PHE A 118 6.40 -9.54 -22.37
C PHE A 118 5.39 -8.47 -21.89
N TYR A 119 4.77 -8.61 -20.71
CA TYR A 119 3.90 -7.57 -20.17
C TYR A 119 4.62 -6.21 -20.06
N GLY A 120 5.91 -6.22 -19.70
CA GLY A 120 6.75 -5.03 -19.67
C GLY A 120 7.04 -4.39 -21.05
N LEU A 121 6.65 -5.03 -22.15
CA LEU A 121 6.69 -4.46 -23.50
C LEU A 121 5.40 -3.70 -23.85
N ILE A 122 4.26 -4.05 -23.22
CA ILE A 122 2.97 -3.39 -23.47
C ILE A 122 3.08 -1.86 -23.27
N PRO A 123 3.66 -1.34 -22.17
CA PRO A 123 3.87 0.09 -22.02
C PRO A 123 4.72 0.72 -23.13
N LYS A 124 5.69 -0.04 -23.67
CA LYS A 124 6.59 0.44 -24.73
C LYS A 124 5.88 0.58 -26.07
N LEU A 125 4.89 -0.28 -26.35
CA LEU A 125 4.12 -0.27 -27.60
C LEU A 125 3.17 0.94 -27.69
N PHE A 126 2.70 1.47 -26.55
CA PHE A 126 1.79 2.62 -26.54
C PHE A 126 2.49 3.98 -26.59
N GLY A 127 3.82 4.05 -26.60
CA GLY A 127 4.59 5.28 -26.80
C GLY A 127 4.43 6.38 -25.74
N VAL A 128 3.60 6.18 -24.71
CA VAL A 128 3.32 7.15 -23.65
C VAL A 128 4.02 6.70 -22.36
N PHE A 129 5.24 7.19 -22.13
CA PHE A 129 6.05 6.88 -20.94
C PHE A 129 5.91 7.93 -19.83
N THR A 130 4.69 8.34 -19.52
CA THR A 130 4.50 9.18 -18.34
C THR A 130 4.66 8.33 -17.08
N SER A 131 5.29 8.88 -16.04
CA SER A 131 5.42 8.25 -14.72
C SER A 131 4.09 7.66 -14.24
N ARG A 132 2.98 8.36 -14.47
CA ARG A 132 1.61 7.90 -14.21
C ARG A 132 1.27 6.59 -14.92
N PHE A 133 1.41 6.55 -16.25
CA PHE A 133 1.06 5.35 -17.04
C PHE A 133 1.95 4.18 -16.65
N GLN A 134 3.21 4.45 -16.33
CA GLN A 134 4.12 3.45 -15.79
C GLN A 134 3.63 2.93 -14.42
N LYS A 135 3.25 3.78 -13.45
CA LYS A 135 2.68 3.29 -12.19
C LYS A 135 1.43 2.45 -12.40
N LEU A 136 0.53 2.89 -13.28
CA LEU A 136 -0.70 2.15 -13.59
C LEU A 136 -0.39 0.74 -14.09
N LEU A 137 0.48 0.60 -15.10
CA LEU A 137 0.77 -0.70 -15.70
C LEU A 137 1.74 -1.55 -14.87
N TYR A 138 2.79 -0.96 -14.31
CA TYR A 138 3.84 -1.69 -13.60
C TYR A 138 3.49 -2.03 -12.15
N PHE A 139 2.59 -1.26 -11.52
CA PHE A 139 2.27 -1.41 -10.10
C PHE A 139 0.77 -1.70 -9.86
N LYS A 140 -0.15 -0.87 -10.38
CA LYS A 140 -1.59 -0.99 -10.05
C LYS A 140 -2.32 -2.14 -10.77
N LEU A 141 -2.03 -2.33 -12.05
CA LEU A 141 -2.66 -3.34 -12.93
C LEU A 141 -1.69 -4.48 -13.30
N SER A 142 -0.48 -4.45 -12.74
CA SER A 142 0.55 -5.41 -13.04
C SER A 142 0.12 -6.82 -12.63
N PRO A 143 0.23 -7.82 -13.53
CA PRO A 143 0.20 -9.22 -13.15
C PRO A 143 1.55 -9.55 -12.51
N GLY A 144 1.89 -8.94 -11.38
CA GLY A 144 3.16 -9.17 -10.69
C GLY A 144 3.25 -10.62 -10.21
N LYS A 145 4.46 -11.18 -10.11
CA LYS A 145 4.63 -12.51 -9.46
C LYS A 145 4.38 -12.45 -7.96
N ARG A 146 4.62 -11.28 -7.37
CA ARG A 146 4.39 -10.98 -5.96
C ARG A 146 3.51 -9.74 -5.85
N ARG A 147 2.92 -9.54 -4.68
CA ARG A 147 2.15 -8.35 -4.36
C ARG A 147 2.49 -7.88 -2.97
N LEU A 148 2.69 -6.58 -2.82
CA LEU A 148 2.67 -5.92 -1.53
C LEU A 148 1.22 -5.61 -1.20
N HIS A 149 0.71 -6.20 -0.13
CA HIS A 149 -0.62 -5.96 0.42
C HIS A 149 -0.47 -5.12 1.68
N ALA A 150 -1.33 -4.12 1.84
CA ALA A 150 -1.39 -3.34 3.06
C ALA A 150 -2.83 -3.12 3.51
N ARG A 151 -3.06 -3.21 4.81
CA ARG A 151 -4.34 -2.95 5.48
C ARG A 151 -4.18 -1.72 6.36
N PHE A 152 -5.18 -0.84 6.28
CA PHE A 152 -5.19 0.44 6.98
C PHE A 152 -6.32 0.45 8.02
N PHE A 153 -5.99 0.94 9.21
CA PHE A 153 -6.90 1.04 10.34
C PHE A 153 -6.86 2.46 10.89
N GLU A 154 -7.99 3.14 10.86
CA GLU A 154 -8.17 4.44 11.50
C GLU A 154 -8.18 4.26 13.02
N MET A 155 -7.39 5.08 13.69
CA MET A 155 -7.23 5.08 15.14
C MET A 155 -8.06 6.20 15.75
N HIS A 156 -8.42 6.04 17.03
CA HIS A 156 -9.23 7.03 17.74
C HIS A 156 -8.54 8.39 17.93
N ASP A 157 -7.22 8.45 17.77
CA ASP A 157 -6.42 9.67 17.87
C ASP A 157 -6.15 10.33 16.51
N GLY A 158 -6.90 9.95 15.47
CA GLY A 158 -6.76 10.50 14.12
C GLY A 158 -5.58 9.94 13.32
N SER A 159 -4.79 9.04 13.90
CA SER A 159 -3.71 8.35 13.21
C SER A 159 -4.20 7.12 12.43
N TRP A 160 -3.36 6.63 11.52
CA TRP A 160 -3.60 5.43 10.73
C TRP A 160 -2.55 4.38 11.06
N ALA A 161 -2.99 3.21 11.51
CA ALA A 161 -2.15 2.04 11.66
C ALA A 161 -2.13 1.25 10.35
N VAL A 162 -0.94 0.86 9.92
CA VAL A 162 -0.71 0.14 8.66
C VAL A 162 -0.01 -1.18 8.95
N VAL A 163 -0.60 -2.25 8.43
CA VAL A 163 -0.02 -3.59 8.45
C VAL A 163 0.21 -4.01 7.00
N ALA A 164 1.44 -4.42 6.66
CA ALA A 164 1.78 -4.78 5.29
C ALA A 164 2.51 -6.12 5.20
N HIS A 165 2.27 -6.86 4.13
CA HIS A 165 2.97 -8.11 3.83
C HIS A 165 3.17 -8.29 2.33
N ILE A 166 4.16 -9.11 1.98
CA ILE A 166 4.35 -9.56 0.60
C ILE A 166 3.81 -10.97 0.44
N GLU A 167 2.93 -11.17 -0.53
CA GLU A 167 2.45 -12.50 -0.93
C GLU A 167 2.77 -12.81 -2.39
N ASN A 168 2.70 -14.10 -2.74
CA ASN A 168 2.77 -14.53 -4.15
C ASN A 168 1.41 -14.29 -4.81
N ASN A 169 1.43 -13.78 -6.03
CA ASN A 169 0.19 -13.55 -6.77
C ASN A 169 -0.36 -14.88 -7.29
N ILE A 170 -1.65 -15.14 -7.02
CA ILE A 170 -2.43 -16.29 -7.51
C ILE A 170 -2.45 -16.38 -9.04
N PHE A 171 -2.29 -15.25 -9.75
CA PHE A 171 -2.15 -15.22 -11.22
C PHE A 171 -0.74 -15.56 -11.73
N SER A 172 0.17 -16.01 -10.86
CA SER A 172 1.36 -16.72 -11.32
C SER A 172 0.88 -18.05 -11.93
N LEU A 173 1.23 -18.33 -13.19
CA LEU A 173 0.79 -19.50 -13.98
C LEU A 173 1.19 -20.88 -13.41
N ASN A 174 1.49 -20.97 -12.12
CA ASN A 174 1.88 -22.15 -11.41
C ASN A 174 0.75 -22.58 -10.46
N ILE A 175 -0.31 -23.14 -11.06
CA ILE A 175 -1.53 -23.60 -10.38
C ILE A 175 -1.20 -24.59 -9.24
N LEU A 176 -0.22 -25.47 -9.43
CA LEU A 176 0.27 -26.41 -8.41
C LEU A 176 0.87 -25.70 -7.20
N ARG A 177 1.67 -24.66 -7.40
CA ARG A 177 2.28 -23.88 -6.31
C ARG A 177 1.23 -23.04 -5.59
N THR A 178 0.27 -22.49 -6.33
CA THR A 178 -0.87 -21.71 -5.81
C THR A 178 -1.78 -22.55 -4.92
N LEU A 179 -2.06 -23.80 -5.33
CA LEU A 179 -2.80 -24.78 -4.52
C LEU A 179 -2.02 -25.22 -3.27
N MET A 180 -0.71 -25.48 -3.38
CA MET A 180 0.11 -25.84 -2.21
C MET A 180 0.29 -24.69 -1.20
N THR A 181 0.29 -23.44 -1.65
CA THR A 181 0.32 -22.26 -0.75
C THR A 181 -1.03 -21.89 -0.15
N HIS A 182 -2.13 -22.53 -0.58
CA HIS A 182 -3.46 -22.36 0.01
C HIS A 182 -3.81 -23.40 1.07
N ILE A 183 -2.94 -24.40 1.29
CA ILE A 183 -3.17 -25.47 2.26
C ILE A 183 -2.60 -25.15 3.66
N PRO A 184 -1.62 -24.25 3.84
CA PRO A 184 -1.41 -23.58 5.12
C PRO A 184 -1.88 -22.12 5.02
N ALA A 185 -2.87 -21.76 5.83
CA ALA A 185 -3.34 -20.39 6.03
C ALA A 185 -2.19 -19.38 6.23
N GLY A 186 -2.27 -18.22 5.58
CA GLY A 186 -1.65 -16.96 6.01
C GLY A 186 -0.13 -16.96 6.21
N LYS A 187 0.67 -16.97 5.13
CA LYS A 187 2.13 -16.75 5.21
C LYS A 187 2.59 -15.66 4.25
N GLY A 188 2.00 -14.47 4.38
CA GLY A 188 2.62 -13.26 3.85
C GLY A 188 3.96 -13.00 4.55
N ASP A 189 4.94 -12.46 3.82
CA ASP A 189 6.19 -11.96 4.40
C ASP A 189 5.93 -10.55 4.96
N TYR A 190 5.53 -10.50 6.23
CA TYR A 190 5.21 -9.26 6.95
C TYR A 190 6.46 -8.44 7.29
N VAL A 191 7.62 -9.08 7.51
CA VAL A 191 8.86 -8.35 7.83
C VAL A 191 9.31 -7.52 6.64
N ASN A 192 9.44 -8.13 5.46
CA ASN A 192 9.83 -7.39 4.26
C ASN A 192 8.68 -6.51 3.73
N GLY A 193 7.42 -6.92 3.92
CA GLY A 193 6.26 -6.10 3.55
C GLY A 193 6.21 -4.79 4.34
N THR A 194 6.37 -4.84 5.66
CA THR A 194 6.42 -3.66 6.51
C THR A 194 7.61 -2.77 6.16
N LYS A 195 8.81 -3.33 5.98
CA LYS A 195 9.99 -2.53 5.59
C LYS A 195 9.82 -1.82 4.24
N LEU A 196 9.34 -2.53 3.23
CA LEU A 196 9.05 -1.96 1.91
C LEU A 196 7.98 -0.86 2.01
N MET A 197 6.91 -1.10 2.75
CA MET A 197 5.85 -0.11 2.93
C MET A 197 6.34 1.15 3.64
N PHE A 198 7.19 0.98 4.66
CA PHE A 198 7.81 2.08 5.38
C PHE A 198 8.71 2.92 4.45
N GLU A 199 9.59 2.28 3.66
CA GLU A 199 10.43 3.00 2.68
C GLU A 199 9.60 3.77 1.65
N LEU A 200 8.50 3.20 1.16
CA LEU A 200 7.60 3.87 0.22
C LEU A 200 6.96 5.13 0.85
N LEU A 201 6.47 5.04 2.09
CA LEU A 201 5.90 6.18 2.79
C LEU A 201 6.95 7.27 3.09
N MET A 202 8.17 6.88 3.47
CA MET A 202 9.26 7.83 3.70
C MET A 202 9.66 8.56 2.40
N GLU A 203 9.66 7.87 1.26
CA GLU A 203 9.92 8.48 -0.03
C GLU A 203 8.78 9.43 -0.46
N PHE A 204 7.53 9.08 -0.13
CA PHE A 204 6.40 9.98 -0.30
C PHE A 204 6.57 11.26 0.52
N ASP A 205 6.86 11.15 1.82
CA ASP A 205 7.09 12.30 2.70
C ASP A 205 8.24 13.19 2.20
N ARG A 206 9.33 12.59 1.72
CA ARG A 206 10.44 13.33 1.10
C ARG A 206 9.98 14.15 -0.11
N CYS A 207 9.11 13.59 -0.95
CA CYS A 207 8.56 14.28 -2.11
C CYS A 207 7.55 15.37 -1.71
N LEU A 208 6.69 15.07 -0.72
CA LEU A 208 5.73 15.99 -0.13
C LEU A 208 6.41 17.26 0.39
N LYS A 209 7.46 17.11 1.23
CA LYS A 209 8.27 18.23 1.74
C LYS A 209 8.96 19.03 0.63
N SER A 210 9.25 18.37 -0.48
CA SER A 210 9.79 19.02 -1.68
C SER A 210 8.72 19.62 -2.60
N HIS A 211 7.44 19.57 -2.23
CA HIS A 211 6.31 20.00 -3.05
C HIS A 211 6.25 19.32 -4.43
N ARG A 212 6.55 18.01 -4.45
CA ARG A 212 6.61 17.18 -5.67
C ARG A 212 5.73 15.95 -5.54
N VAL A 213 5.14 15.54 -6.67
CA VAL A 213 4.50 14.24 -6.80
C VAL A 213 5.57 13.15 -6.95
N VAL A 214 5.38 12.02 -6.26
CA VAL A 214 6.27 10.85 -6.36
C VAL A 214 6.30 10.37 -7.81
N ARG A 215 7.48 10.05 -8.37
CA ARG A 215 7.59 9.50 -9.73
C ARG A 215 7.73 7.99 -9.74
N PHE A 216 7.47 7.38 -10.88
CA PHE A 216 7.64 5.95 -11.10
C PHE A 216 9.04 5.47 -10.71
N GLU A 217 10.07 6.22 -11.08
CA GLU A 217 11.47 5.88 -10.82
C GLU A 217 11.77 5.83 -9.32
N ASN A 218 11.15 6.73 -8.53
CA ASN A 218 11.27 6.74 -7.07
C ASN A 218 10.78 5.40 -6.49
N ILE A 219 9.55 5.02 -6.84
CA ILE A 219 8.92 3.78 -6.36
C ILE A 219 9.68 2.55 -6.86
N LYS A 220 10.04 2.53 -8.15
CA LYS A 220 10.75 1.42 -8.78
C LYS A 220 12.07 1.12 -8.07
N SER A 221 12.86 2.14 -7.77
CA SER A 221 14.17 1.98 -7.11
C SER A 221 14.07 1.34 -5.72
N ILE A 222 12.95 1.55 -5.02
CA ILE A 222 12.67 0.97 -3.70
C ILE A 222 12.20 -0.47 -3.87
N VAL A 223 11.20 -0.69 -4.74
CA VAL A 223 10.61 -2.01 -4.98
C VAL A 223 11.64 -3.02 -5.48
N GLU A 224 12.63 -2.60 -6.29
CA GLU A 224 13.67 -3.50 -6.82
C GLU A 224 14.64 -4.05 -5.78
N LYS A 225 14.64 -3.52 -4.55
CA LYS A 225 15.44 -4.04 -3.43
C LYS A 225 14.82 -5.29 -2.78
N TYR A 226 13.55 -5.61 -3.07
CA TYR A 226 12.71 -6.60 -2.38
C TYR A 226 12.16 -7.69 -3.31
#